data_AF-A0A8D1GRX2-F1
#
_entry.id   AF-A0A8D1GRX2-F1
#
_cell.length_a   1.000
_cell.length_b   1.000
_cell.length_c   1.000
_cell.angle_alpha   90.00
_cell.angle_beta   90.00
_cell.angle_gamma   90.00
#
_symmetry.space_group_name_H-M   'P 1'
#
loop_
_entity.id
_entity.type
_entity.pdbx_description
1 polymer ?
#
loop_
_entity_poly.entity_id
_entity_poly.type
_entity_poly.pdbx_seq_one_letter_code
_entity_poly.pdbx_strand_id
1 'polypeptide(L)'
;DSTGSATPQPRSGVVCESLCSSKKSGLTGKNTEAKVRQLLFQNRKETHASEKFKEFLGTYNKLTETCFLDCVKDFTTREVKPEENTCSEHCLQKYLKMTQRISMRFQEYHIQQNEALAAKAGLLGQPR
;
A
#
# COMPACT_ATOMS: atom_id res chain seq x y z
N ASP A 1 -31.42 -18.91 7.40
CA ASP A 1 -30.12 -19.38 6.89
C ASP A 1 -29.38 -18.21 6.28
N SER A 2 -28.05 -18.25 6.35
CA SER A 2 -27.09 -17.35 5.68
C SER A 2 -26.84 -15.96 6.28
N THR A 3 -25.92 -15.99 7.24
CA THR A 3 -24.95 -14.95 7.63
C THR A 3 -24.30 -14.21 6.45
N GLY A 4 -24.19 -12.88 6.56
CA GLY A 4 -23.39 -12.03 5.68
C GLY A 4 -22.60 -11.01 6.49
N SER A 5 -21.29 -11.25 6.59
CA SER A 5 -20.28 -10.49 7.33
C SER A 5 -20.09 -9.06 6.83
N ALA A 6 -20.29 -8.08 7.70
CA ALA A 6 -19.87 -6.70 7.49
C ALA A 6 -18.38 -6.54 7.85
N THR A 7 -17.57 -6.20 6.85
CA THR A 7 -16.20 -5.69 7.04
C THR A 7 -16.26 -4.25 7.55
N PRO A 8 -15.52 -3.86 8.61
CA PRO A 8 -15.43 -2.47 9.05
C PRO A 8 -14.52 -1.69 8.08
N GLN A 9 -15.09 -0.72 7.37
CA GLN A 9 -14.28 0.30 6.68
C GLN A 9 -13.70 1.28 7.71
N PRO A 10 -12.44 1.72 7.58
CA PRO A 10 -11.84 2.66 8.51
C PRO A 10 -12.49 4.03 8.37
N ARG A 11 -13.27 4.43 9.38
CA ARG A 11 -13.70 5.82 9.59
C ARG A 11 -12.49 6.66 10.01
N SER A 12 -11.66 7.05 9.05
CA SER A 12 -10.59 8.04 9.31
C SER A 12 -10.34 8.96 8.11
N GLY A 13 -11.35 9.15 7.24
CA GLY A 13 -11.25 10.01 6.06
C GLY A 13 -11.83 11.42 6.20
N VAL A 14 -12.51 11.78 7.30
CA VAL A 14 -13.32 13.02 7.34
C VAL A 14 -12.66 14.18 8.10
N VAL A 15 -11.51 13.96 8.76
CA VAL A 15 -10.83 15.01 9.55
C VAL A 15 -9.57 15.55 8.85
N CYS A 16 -9.55 15.58 7.52
CA CYS A 16 -8.49 16.28 6.78
C CYS A 16 -8.99 17.29 5.74
N GLU A 17 -10.30 17.40 5.45
CA GLU A 17 -10.81 18.41 4.52
C GLU A 17 -11.28 19.71 5.18
N SER A 18 -11.57 19.72 6.49
CA SER A 18 -12.18 20.88 7.15
C SER A 18 -11.21 21.90 7.75
N LEU A 19 -9.90 21.64 7.78
CA LEU A 19 -8.89 22.60 8.30
C LEU A 19 -8.18 23.45 7.22
N CYS A 20 -8.65 23.45 5.97
CA CYS A 20 -8.06 24.26 4.89
C CYS A 20 -8.97 25.40 4.38
N SER A 21 -9.89 25.94 5.21
CA SER A 21 -10.81 27.01 4.77
C SER A 21 -10.91 28.24 5.69
N SER A 22 -10.02 28.45 6.65
CA SER A 22 -10.07 29.68 7.48
C SER A 22 -8.71 30.24 7.85
N LYS A 23 -8.13 31.05 6.93
CA LYS A 23 -7.65 32.42 7.23
C LYS A 23 -7.26 33.15 5.93
N LYS A 24 -8.24 33.76 5.25
CA LYS A 24 -7.97 34.82 4.25
C LYS A 24 -8.05 36.18 4.96
N SER A 25 -6.93 36.62 5.51
CA SER A 25 -6.71 38.04 5.85
C SER A 25 -5.27 38.42 5.50
N GLY A 26 -5.14 39.45 4.64
CA GLY A 26 -3.88 40.17 4.37
C GLY A 26 -3.18 39.79 3.06
N LEU A 27 -3.47 40.53 1.98
CA LEU A 27 -2.59 40.62 0.81
C LEU A 27 -1.50 41.66 1.10
N THR A 28 -0.25 41.22 1.18
CA THR A 28 0.93 41.76 0.47
C THR A 28 2.11 40.81 0.72
N GLY A 29 2.62 40.14 -0.32
CA GLY A 29 3.91 39.42 -0.27
C GLY A 29 3.94 37.88 -0.15
N LYS A 30 2.86 37.13 -0.47
CA LYS A 30 2.83 35.64 -0.31
C LYS A 30 2.55 34.84 -1.60
N ASN A 31 2.88 35.38 -2.78
CA ASN A 31 2.51 34.73 -4.04
C ASN A 31 3.52 33.68 -4.52
N THR A 32 4.80 33.80 -4.17
CA THR A 32 5.84 32.85 -4.61
C THR A 32 5.81 31.56 -3.78
N GLU A 33 5.70 31.65 -2.44
CA GLU A 33 5.72 30.49 -1.55
C GLU A 33 4.45 29.62 -1.66
N ALA A 34 3.27 30.25 -1.79
CA ALA A 34 2.01 29.54 -2.05
C ALA A 34 2.02 28.83 -3.42
N LYS A 35 2.63 29.46 -4.43
CA LYS A 35 2.77 28.89 -5.78
C LYS A 35 3.80 27.77 -5.83
N VAL A 36 4.88 27.85 -5.05
CA VAL A 36 5.85 26.76 -4.84
C VAL A 36 5.17 25.55 -4.19
N ARG A 37 4.37 25.75 -3.13
CA ARG A 37 3.59 24.65 -2.51
C ARG A 37 2.58 24.03 -3.48
N GLN A 38 1.91 24.83 -4.30
CA GLN A 38 0.98 24.36 -5.33
C GLN A 38 1.69 23.56 -6.43
N LEU A 39 2.87 24.02 -6.90
CA LEU A 39 3.69 23.34 -7.92
C LEU A 39 4.27 22.02 -7.39
N LEU A 40 4.76 21.99 -6.15
CA LEU A 40 5.23 20.77 -5.48
C LEU A 40 4.10 19.74 -5.30
N PHE A 41 2.86 20.19 -5.12
CA PHE A 41 1.70 19.29 -5.04
C PHE A 41 1.31 18.69 -6.41
N GLN A 42 1.41 19.45 -7.50
CA GLN A 42 1.19 18.91 -8.86
C GLN A 42 2.28 17.90 -9.28
N ASN A 43 3.55 18.20 -9.00
CA ASN A 43 4.66 17.27 -9.27
C ASN A 43 4.51 15.93 -8.52
N ARG A 44 3.73 15.89 -7.42
CA ARG A 44 3.56 14.69 -6.60
C ARG A 44 2.72 13.59 -7.27
N LYS A 45 1.75 13.94 -8.13
CA LYS A 45 0.90 12.92 -8.78
C LYS A 45 1.66 12.10 -9.81
N GLU A 46 2.59 12.71 -10.54
CA GLU A 46 3.44 12.02 -11.52
C GLU A 46 4.53 11.19 -10.83
N THR A 47 5.08 11.65 -9.70
CA THR A 47 6.09 10.87 -8.96
C THR A 47 5.53 9.59 -8.38
N HIS A 48 4.29 9.58 -7.87
CA HIS A 48 3.70 8.38 -7.29
C HIS A 48 3.58 7.21 -8.27
N ALA A 49 3.19 7.47 -9.53
CA ALA A 49 3.15 6.42 -10.55
C ALA A 49 4.55 5.85 -10.83
N SER A 50 5.56 6.72 -10.91
CA SER A 50 6.95 6.31 -11.13
C SER A 50 7.55 5.55 -9.94
N GLU A 51 7.19 5.92 -8.71
CA GLU A 51 7.62 5.26 -7.48
C GLU A 51 7.02 3.87 -7.37
N LYS A 52 5.72 3.72 -7.65
CA LYS A 52 5.04 2.41 -7.64
C LYS A 52 5.58 1.49 -8.72
N PHE A 53 5.97 2.03 -9.87
CA PHE A 53 6.63 1.24 -10.92
C PHE A 53 8.03 0.78 -10.50
N LYS A 54 8.83 1.65 -9.86
CA LYS A 54 10.14 1.26 -9.30
C LYS A 54 10.02 0.17 -8.24
N GLU A 55 9.04 0.30 -7.35
CA GLU A 55 8.73 -0.71 -6.32
C GLU A 55 8.30 -2.05 -6.95
N PHE A 56 7.50 -1.99 -8.01
CA PHE A 56 7.12 -3.17 -8.79
C PHE A 56 8.33 -3.88 -9.40
N LEU A 57 9.23 -3.14 -10.06
CA LEU A 57 10.44 -3.73 -10.66
C LEU A 57 11.36 -4.34 -9.60
N GLY A 58 11.51 -3.69 -8.45
CA GLY A 58 12.27 -4.25 -7.33
C GLY A 58 11.68 -5.57 -6.83
N THR A 59 10.35 -5.63 -6.69
CA THR A 59 9.64 -6.84 -6.28
C THR A 59 9.72 -7.94 -7.35
N TYR A 60 9.62 -7.58 -8.62
CA TYR A 60 9.75 -8.51 -9.74
C TYR A 60 11.11 -9.21 -9.72
N ASN A 61 12.20 -8.45 -9.56
CA ASN A 61 13.55 -9.03 -9.48
C ASN A 61 13.72 -9.96 -8.28
N LYS A 62 13.12 -9.60 -7.12
CA LYS A 62 13.19 -10.48 -5.94
C LYS A 62 12.42 -11.78 -6.15
N LEU A 63 11.27 -11.68 -6.80
CA LEU A 63 10.42 -12.82 -7.11
C LEU A 63 11.08 -13.77 -8.10
N THR A 64 11.69 -13.25 -9.16
CA THR A 64 12.39 -14.08 -10.15
C THR A 64 13.57 -14.81 -9.53
N GLU A 65 14.36 -14.15 -8.67
CA GLU A 65 15.44 -14.78 -7.91
C GLU A 65 14.90 -15.91 -7.01
N THR A 66 13.84 -15.65 -6.25
CA THR A 66 13.28 -16.62 -5.31
C THR A 66 12.74 -17.85 -6.04
N CYS A 67 11.95 -17.66 -7.10
CA CYS A 67 11.41 -18.78 -7.87
C CYS A 67 12.50 -19.53 -8.63
N PHE A 68 13.54 -18.85 -9.11
CA PHE A 68 14.67 -19.53 -9.75
C PHE A 68 15.39 -20.46 -8.76
N LEU A 69 15.70 -19.98 -7.55
CA LEU A 69 16.38 -20.77 -6.52
C LEU A 69 15.53 -21.96 -6.03
N ASP A 70 14.21 -21.81 -5.97
CA ASP A 70 13.32 -22.86 -5.48
C ASP A 70 12.96 -23.90 -6.55
N CYS A 71 12.86 -23.49 -7.82
CA CYS A 71 12.31 -24.34 -8.89
C CYS A 71 13.34 -24.86 -9.88
N VAL A 72 14.42 -24.12 -10.18
CA VAL A 72 15.43 -24.56 -11.16
C VAL A 72 16.50 -25.34 -10.43
N LYS A 73 16.49 -26.66 -10.63
CA LYS A 73 17.32 -27.62 -9.92
C LYS A 73 18.10 -28.53 -10.85
N ASP A 74 17.73 -28.60 -12.12
CA ASP A 74 18.35 -29.47 -13.10
C ASP A 74 19.13 -28.65 -14.14
N PHE A 75 20.45 -28.81 -14.13
CA PHE A 75 21.36 -28.11 -15.04
C PHE A 75 21.94 -29.03 -16.14
N THR A 76 21.31 -30.19 -16.38
CA THR A 76 21.75 -31.13 -17.41
C THR A 76 21.43 -30.66 -18.84
N THR A 77 20.42 -29.81 -18.99
CA THR A 77 19.96 -29.26 -20.28
C THR A 77 19.88 -27.74 -20.23
N ARG A 78 20.05 -27.08 -21.38
CA ARG A 78 19.84 -25.62 -21.50
C ARG A 78 18.37 -25.23 -21.53
N GLU A 79 17.49 -26.19 -21.76
CA GLU A 79 16.04 -26.01 -21.79
C GLU A 79 15.45 -26.25 -20.40
N VAL A 80 14.44 -25.46 -20.05
CA VAL A 80 13.70 -25.59 -18.79
C VAL A 80 12.78 -26.80 -18.86
N LYS A 81 12.90 -27.71 -17.90
CA LYS A 81 12.08 -28.93 -17.88
C LYS A 81 10.61 -28.58 -17.58
N PRO A 82 9.64 -29.38 -18.05
CA PRO A 82 8.22 -29.11 -17.80
C PRO A 82 7.89 -29.04 -16.31
N GLU A 83 8.56 -29.84 -15.46
CA GLU A 83 8.41 -29.79 -14.01
C GLU A 83 8.84 -28.44 -13.41
N GLU A 84 9.93 -27.85 -13.91
CA GLU A 84 10.46 -26.56 -13.46
C GLU A 84 9.57 -25.40 -13.94
N ASN A 85 8.99 -25.52 -15.14
CA ASN A 85 7.98 -24.58 -15.65
C ASN A 85 6.74 -24.55 -14.76
N THR A 86 6.15 -25.71 -14.45
CA THR A 86 4.98 -25.80 -13.57
C THR A 86 5.31 -25.30 -12.15
N CYS A 87 6.50 -25.61 -11.63
CA CYS A 87 6.94 -25.07 -10.34
C CYS A 87 7.01 -23.54 -10.37
N SER A 88 7.60 -22.95 -11.41
CA SER A 88 7.78 -21.50 -11.55
C SER A 88 6.44 -20.77 -11.62
N GLU A 89 5.46 -21.31 -12.36
CA GLU A 89 4.10 -20.77 -12.42
C GLU A 89 3.40 -20.80 -11.05
N HIS A 90 3.49 -21.92 -10.34
CA HIS A 90 2.92 -22.04 -9.00
C HIS A 90 3.62 -21.15 -7.98
N CYS A 91 4.95 -21.01 -8.09
CA CYS A 91 5.75 -20.12 -7.24
C CYS A 91 5.28 -18.67 -7.39
N LEU A 92 5.14 -18.19 -8.63
CA LEU A 92 4.62 -16.86 -8.92
C LEU A 92 3.22 -16.64 -8.32
N GLN A 93 2.29 -17.56 -8.59
CA GLN A 93 0.93 -17.43 -8.06
C GLN A 93 0.88 -17.46 -6.53
N LYS A 94 1.67 -18.33 -5.90
CA LYS A 94 1.76 -18.45 -4.45
C LYS A 94 2.33 -17.17 -3.84
N TYR A 95 3.39 -16.61 -4.42
CA TYR A 95 4.01 -15.37 -3.95
C TYR A 95 3.05 -14.18 -4.01
N LEU A 96 2.31 -14.02 -5.11
CA LEU A 96 1.35 -12.93 -5.26
C LEU A 96 0.20 -13.05 -4.25
N LYS A 97 -0.38 -14.26 -4.10
CA LYS A 97 -1.43 -14.54 -3.11
C LYS A 97 -0.92 -14.32 -1.69
N MET A 98 0.31 -14.73 -1.39
CA MET A 98 0.95 -14.51 -0.10
C MET A 98 1.13 -13.02 0.20
N THR A 99 1.70 -12.26 -0.73
CA THR A 99 1.92 -10.81 -0.58
C THR A 99 0.61 -10.06 -0.32
N GLN A 100 -0.47 -10.41 -1.03
CA GLN A 100 -1.80 -9.83 -0.81
C GLN A 100 -2.34 -10.15 0.60
N ARG A 101 -2.22 -11.41 1.03
CA ARG A 101 -2.67 -11.84 2.37
C ARG A 101 -1.88 -11.14 3.47
N ILE A 102 -0.56 -11.03 3.33
CA ILE A 102 0.31 -10.32 4.28
C ILE A 102 -0.11 -8.85 4.37
N SER A 103 -0.30 -8.19 3.22
CA SER A 103 -0.73 -6.79 3.17
C SER A 103 -2.05 -6.56 3.89
N MET A 104 -3.04 -7.45 3.69
CA MET A 104 -4.33 -7.38 4.39
C MET A 104 -4.16 -7.48 5.91
N ARG A 105 -3.40 -8.44 6.41
CA ARG A 105 -3.16 -8.60 7.87
C ARG A 105 -2.37 -7.44 8.46
N PHE A 106 -1.42 -6.90 7.70
CA PHE A 106 -0.66 -5.73 8.13
C PHE A 106 -1.55 -4.50 8.27
N GLN A 107 -2.46 -4.27 7.31
CA GLN A 107 -3.44 -3.20 7.39
C GLN A 107 -4.39 -3.36 8.58
N GLU A 108 -4.90 -4.57 8.83
CA GLU A 108 -5.74 -4.88 9.99
C GLU A 108 -5.02 -4.54 11.31
N TYR A 109 -3.74 -4.91 11.42
CA TYR A 109 -2.93 -4.63 12.60
C TYR A 109 -2.72 -3.12 12.82
N HIS A 110 -2.42 -2.37 11.76
CA HIS A 110 -2.29 -0.92 11.84
C HIS A 110 -3.59 -0.21 12.25
N ILE A 111 -4.74 -0.69 11.77
CA ILE A 111 -6.05 -0.16 12.16
C ILE A 111 -6.26 -0.38 13.66
N GLN A 112 -6.03 -1.60 14.17
CA GLN A 112 -6.21 -1.92 15.60
C GLN A 112 -5.30 -1.07 16.50
N GLN A 113 -4.05 -0.85 16.11
CA GLN A 113 -3.15 0.04 16.84
C GLN A 113 -3.67 1.48 16.87
N ASN A 114 -4.15 1.99 15.74
CA ASN A 114 -4.69 3.33 15.65
C ASN A 114 -5.98 3.49 16.46
N GLU A 115 -6.85 2.49 16.48
CA GLU A 115 -8.06 2.45 17.32
C GLU A 115 -7.71 2.44 18.81
N ALA A 116 -6.70 1.65 19.22
CA ALA A 116 -6.22 1.63 20.60
C ALA A 116 -5.60 2.96 21.02
N LEU A 117 -4.88 3.64 20.11
CA LEU A 117 -4.34 4.98 20.33
C LEU A 117 -5.46 6.03 20.41
N ALA A 118 -6.48 5.94 19.56
CA ALA A 118 -7.65 6.82 19.59
C ALA A 118 -8.49 6.65 20.86
N ALA A 119 -8.64 5.41 21.35
CA ALA A 119 -9.27 5.11 22.63
C ALA A 119 -8.50 5.76 23.79
N LYS A 120 -7.16 5.63 23.82
CA LYS A 120 -6.30 6.26 24.84
C LYS A 120 -6.31 7.78 24.77
N ALA A 121 -6.52 8.35 23.59
CA ALA A 121 -6.67 9.80 23.39
C ALA A 121 -8.07 10.34 23.74
N GLY A 122 -9.00 9.49 24.20
CA GLY A 122 -10.34 9.91 24.62
C GLY A 122 -11.27 10.32 23.46
N LEU A 123 -10.92 10.00 22.22
CA LEU A 123 -11.69 10.37 21.01
C LEU A 123 -12.81 9.36 20.69
N LEU A 124 -12.75 8.15 21.26
CA LEU A 124 -13.83 7.18 21.19
C LEU A 124 -14.77 7.38 22.39
N GLY A 125 -15.87 8.09 22.14
CA GLY A 125 -16.97 8.22 23.09
C GLY A 125 -17.43 6.85 23.55
N GLN A 126 -17.43 6.67 24.87
CA GLN A 126 -17.85 5.45 25.55
C GLN A 126 -19.25 5.04 25.08
N PRO A 127 -19.48 3.78 24.65
CA PRO A 127 -20.84 3.32 24.45
C PRO A 127 -21.50 3.25 25.82
N ARG A 128 -22.60 3.99 26.00
CA ARG A 128 -23.55 3.74 27.10
C ARG A 128 -24.30 2.44 26.85
#